data_AF-A0A3D0DBX1-F1
#
_entry.id   AF-A0A3D0DBX1-F1
#
_cell.length_a   1.000
_cell.length_b   1.000
_cell.length_c   1.000
_cell.angle_alpha   90.00
_cell.angle_beta   90.00
_cell.angle_gamma   90.00
#
_symmetry.space_group_name_H-M   'P 1'
#
loop_
_entity.id
_entity.type
_entity.pdbx_description
1 polymer ?
#
loop_
_entity_poly.entity_id
_entity_poly.type
_entity_poly.pdbx_seq_one_letter_code
_entity_poly.pdbx_strand_id
1 'polypeptide(L)'
;PVALWSGIVSVGGDGVAHVSFDVPQFNGKLLVMVTGFSGDKVGSAAKEVTVRDKIVIQEALPRFIAGGDTIITGVVVFNNTGQDNNFDVTMEIDGPARLISKKVVQLSIANNSKSVAQYTIKADDKPGKVVFNIAASGGGEQALETVELPNRPGQPLLTKHGSGTVKSGTSAHVDMPTDWLEGTEEYDLKISSMPTVQLSGSIQYLLRYPYGCMEQTVSRLFPLLYFNDLAKFLQPEIFGGKGQDYYINEGIAKIATMQLPSGSFSLWLGGSEPHLWASIWATHFLVEARKVGYEVSDDVYDKAIGNLNRMSKDASLENNRGVLRIYAAYVLAKAGKLDKSIVNNLKLLNIEVLPVWSRFQLAATIAMTSGT
;
A
#
# COMPACT_ATOMS: atom_id res chain seq x y z
N PRO A 1 -16.70 -12.83 5.90
CA PRO A 1 -18.08 -12.87 6.44
C PRO A 1 -18.84 -13.99 5.74
N VAL A 2 -19.50 -14.90 6.47
CA VAL A 2 -20.26 -16.01 5.88
C VAL A 2 -21.67 -15.51 5.53
N ALA A 3 -22.02 -15.55 4.25
CA ALA A 3 -23.34 -15.22 3.74
C ALA A 3 -23.69 -16.20 2.61
N LEU A 4 -24.75 -16.99 2.79
CA LEU A 4 -25.15 -18.05 1.88
C LEU A 4 -26.64 -17.87 1.53
N TRP A 5 -27.00 -18.12 0.28
CA TRP A 5 -28.38 -18.01 -0.20
C TRP A 5 -28.72 -19.16 -1.14
N SER A 6 -29.84 -19.83 -0.89
CA SER A 6 -30.28 -21.01 -1.64
C SER A 6 -30.99 -20.69 -2.95
N GLY A 7 -31.28 -19.41 -3.23
CA GLY A 7 -32.29 -19.07 -4.21
C GLY A 7 -33.71 -19.37 -3.69
N ILE A 8 -34.68 -19.35 -4.62
CA ILE A 8 -36.07 -19.72 -4.36
C ILE A 8 -36.22 -21.23 -4.46
N VAL A 9 -36.83 -21.84 -3.45
CA VAL A 9 -37.10 -23.29 -3.41
C VAL A 9 -38.61 -23.51 -3.34
N SER A 10 -39.12 -24.44 -4.16
CA SER A 10 -40.54 -24.81 -4.12
C SER A 10 -40.81 -25.70 -2.92
N VAL A 11 -41.90 -25.42 -2.21
CA VAL A 11 -42.34 -26.20 -1.06
C VAL A 11 -43.16 -27.39 -1.54
N GLY A 12 -42.91 -28.58 -0.98
CA GLY A 12 -43.65 -29.81 -1.32
C GLY A 12 -45.12 -29.76 -0.90
N GLY A 13 -45.91 -30.74 -1.35
CA GLY A 13 -47.34 -30.84 -1.02
C GLY A 13 -47.64 -31.07 0.47
N ASP A 14 -46.64 -31.45 1.25
CA ASP A 14 -46.65 -31.60 2.71
C ASP A 14 -46.29 -30.30 3.45
N GLY A 15 -45.95 -29.22 2.73
CA GLY A 15 -45.54 -27.95 3.32
C GLY A 15 -44.08 -27.89 3.76
N VAL A 16 -43.24 -28.86 3.39
CA VAL A 16 -41.83 -28.92 3.79
C VAL A 16 -40.90 -28.69 2.59
N ALA A 17 -39.80 -27.99 2.83
CA ALA A 17 -38.68 -27.86 1.90
C ALA A 17 -37.36 -28.06 2.64
N HIS A 18 -36.41 -28.73 1.99
CA HIS A 18 -35.07 -28.97 2.53
C HIS A 18 -34.04 -28.14 1.75
N VAL A 19 -33.19 -27.45 2.48
CA VAL A 19 -32.09 -26.65 1.94
C VAL A 19 -30.84 -26.98 2.73
N SER A 20 -29.76 -27.32 2.02
CA SER A 20 -28.45 -27.58 2.62
C SER A 20 -27.47 -26.50 2.19
N PHE A 21 -26.59 -26.13 3.12
CA PHE A 21 -25.52 -25.17 2.91
C PHE A 21 -24.20 -25.78 3.34
N ASP A 22 -23.20 -25.72 2.47
CA ASP A 22 -21.82 -26.02 2.85
C ASP A 22 -21.24 -24.79 3.55
N VAL A 23 -21.23 -24.84 4.88
CA VAL A 23 -20.69 -23.76 5.71
C VAL A 23 -19.15 -23.89 5.71
N PRO A 24 -18.40 -22.88 5.23
CA PRO A 24 -16.94 -22.90 5.33
C PRO A 24 -16.49 -22.86 6.79
N GLN A 25 -15.19 -23.02 7.05
CA GLN A 25 -14.64 -22.94 8.41
C GLN A 25 -15.16 -21.70 9.15
N PHE A 26 -15.99 -21.93 10.17
CA PHE A 26 -16.70 -20.89 10.89
C PHE A 26 -17.02 -21.37 12.31
N ASN A 27 -16.63 -20.56 13.29
CA ASN A 27 -16.93 -20.79 14.68
C ASN A 27 -17.71 -19.60 15.22
N GLY A 28 -19.01 -19.79 15.47
CA GLY A 28 -19.91 -18.71 15.89
C GLY A 28 -21.38 -19.06 15.77
N LYS A 29 -22.20 -18.01 15.60
CA LYS A 29 -23.64 -18.14 15.36
C LYS A 29 -23.97 -17.68 13.94
N LEU A 30 -24.71 -18.50 13.21
CA LEU A 30 -25.34 -18.13 11.95
C LEU A 30 -26.81 -17.82 12.20
N LEU A 31 -27.30 -16.74 11.59
CA LEU A 31 -28.73 -16.43 11.57
C LEU A 31 -29.33 -17.01 10.29
N VAL A 32 -30.13 -18.07 10.42
CA VAL A 32 -30.90 -18.64 9.32
C VAL A 32 -32.17 -17.84 9.17
N MET A 33 -32.35 -17.20 8.02
CA MET A 33 -33.54 -16.42 7.69
C MET A 33 -34.29 -17.09 6.54
N VAL A 34 -35.61 -17.19 6.66
CA VAL A 34 -36.49 -17.75 5.63
C VAL A 34 -37.59 -16.75 5.36
N THR A 35 -37.89 -16.54 4.07
CA THR A 35 -39.06 -15.81 3.61
C THR A 35 -39.81 -16.67 2.61
N GLY A 36 -41.11 -16.81 2.77
CA GLY A 36 -41.98 -17.60 1.92
C GLY A 36 -43.15 -16.79 1.39
N PHE A 37 -43.66 -17.17 0.23
CA PHE A 37 -44.84 -16.55 -0.38
C PHE A 37 -45.69 -17.59 -1.13
N SER A 38 -47.00 -17.37 -1.21
CA SER A 38 -47.93 -18.17 -2.00
C SER A 38 -49.14 -17.32 -2.40
N GLY A 39 -49.27 -17.01 -3.69
CA GLY A 39 -50.27 -16.07 -4.18
C GLY A 39 -50.10 -14.69 -3.55
N ASP A 40 -51.10 -14.26 -2.78
CA ASP A 40 -51.15 -13.00 -2.03
C ASP A 40 -50.63 -13.11 -0.58
N LYS A 41 -50.20 -14.31 -0.14
CA LYS A 41 -49.72 -14.56 1.23
C LYS A 41 -48.19 -14.47 1.29
N VAL A 42 -47.67 -13.88 2.35
CA VAL A 42 -46.23 -13.80 2.66
C VAL A 42 -45.97 -14.15 4.12
N GLY A 43 -44.76 -14.62 4.42
CA GLY A 43 -44.32 -14.90 5.79
C GLY A 43 -42.80 -14.92 5.89
N SER A 44 -42.28 -14.70 7.10
CA SER A 44 -40.85 -14.77 7.38
C SER A 44 -40.58 -15.35 8.76
N ALA A 45 -39.40 -15.95 8.91
CA ALA A 45 -38.90 -16.48 10.17
C ALA A 45 -37.38 -16.38 10.22
N ALA A 46 -36.81 -16.31 11.42
CA ALA A 46 -35.37 -16.36 11.63
C ALA A 46 -35.02 -17.20 12.86
N LYS A 47 -33.88 -17.88 12.81
CA LYS A 47 -33.37 -18.69 13.93
C LYS A 47 -31.86 -18.67 13.98
N GLU A 48 -31.29 -18.51 15.18
CA GLU A 48 -29.86 -18.67 15.41
C GLU A 48 -29.48 -20.16 15.44
N VAL A 49 -28.41 -20.50 14.73
CA VAL A 49 -27.78 -21.82 14.74
C VAL A 49 -26.33 -21.64 15.15
N THR A 50 -25.93 -22.29 16.25
CA THR A 50 -24.52 -22.33 16.68
C THR A 50 -23.77 -23.33 15.81
N VAL A 51 -22.74 -22.87 15.13
CA VAL A 51 -21.80 -23.69 14.38
C VAL A 51 -20.47 -23.60 15.10
N ARG A 52 -19.99 -24.72 15.63
CA ARG A 52 -18.70 -24.80 16.30
C ARG A 52 -18.09 -26.18 16.12
N ASP A 53 -16.79 -26.20 15.91
CA ASP A 53 -16.03 -27.44 15.89
C ASP A 53 -15.88 -28.01 17.30
N LYS A 54 -15.71 -29.34 17.39
CA LYS A 54 -15.48 -30.02 18.67
C LYS A 54 -14.16 -29.61 19.33
N ILE A 55 -13.16 -29.27 18.51
CA ILE A 55 -11.91 -28.65 18.93
C ILE A 55 -11.75 -27.39 18.07
N VAL A 56 -11.51 -26.24 18.72
CA VAL A 56 -11.18 -25.00 18.01
C VAL A 56 -9.77 -24.60 18.38
N ILE A 57 -8.94 -24.34 17.36
CA ILE A 57 -7.59 -23.81 17.50
C ILE A 57 -7.66 -22.30 17.22
N GLN A 58 -7.00 -21.52 18.06
CA GLN A 58 -6.78 -20.09 17.81
C GLN A 58 -5.35 -19.72 18.21
N GLU A 59 -4.54 -19.41 17.21
CA GLU A 59 -3.17 -19.00 17.34
C GLU A 59 -3.01 -17.49 17.59
N ALA A 60 -1.99 -17.13 18.35
CA ALA A 60 -1.58 -15.75 18.61
C ALA A 60 -0.25 -15.45 17.93
N LEU A 61 -0.12 -15.80 16.64
CA LEU A 61 1.07 -15.51 15.84
C LEU A 61 1.09 -14.03 15.40
N PRO A 62 2.27 -13.39 15.30
CA PRO A 62 2.38 -12.07 14.71
C PRO A 62 2.09 -12.11 13.20
N ARG A 63 1.89 -10.95 12.58
CA ARG A 63 1.64 -10.86 11.12
C ARG A 63 2.89 -11.10 10.26
N PHE A 64 4.06 -10.89 10.83
CA PHE A 64 5.35 -11.14 10.22
C PHE A 64 6.38 -11.35 11.33
N ILE A 65 7.52 -11.93 10.97
CA ILE A 65 8.70 -12.03 11.83
C ILE A 65 9.89 -11.44 11.08
N ALA A 66 10.93 -11.02 11.79
CA ALA A 66 12.19 -10.59 11.19
C ALA A 66 13.33 -11.54 11.56
N GLY A 67 14.34 -11.59 10.70
CA GLY A 67 15.52 -12.42 10.93
C GLY A 67 16.16 -12.14 12.29
N GLY A 68 16.39 -13.21 13.06
CA GLY A 68 16.93 -13.13 14.41
C GLY A 68 15.90 -12.89 15.52
N ASP A 69 14.62 -12.71 15.22
CA ASP A 69 13.58 -12.59 16.26
C ASP A 69 13.44 -13.88 17.08
N THR A 70 13.20 -13.74 18.39
CA THR A 70 12.73 -14.82 19.26
C THR A 70 11.32 -14.48 19.74
N ILE A 71 10.35 -15.33 19.45
CA ILE A 71 8.93 -15.06 19.68
C ILE A 71 8.38 -16.10 20.65
N ILE A 72 7.62 -15.63 21.64
CA ILE A 72 6.80 -16.47 22.51
C ILE A 72 5.35 -16.28 22.06
N THR A 73 4.72 -17.36 21.59
CA THR A 73 3.33 -17.34 21.10
C THR A 73 2.50 -18.39 21.84
N GLY A 74 1.19 -18.16 21.87
CA GLY A 74 0.21 -19.09 22.44
C GLY A 74 -0.70 -19.65 21.36
N VAL A 75 -0.95 -20.95 21.43
CA VAL A 75 -2.04 -21.62 20.71
C VAL A 75 -3.14 -21.92 21.71
N VAL A 76 -4.27 -21.23 21.59
CA VAL A 76 -5.45 -21.46 22.41
C VAL A 76 -6.22 -22.64 21.82
N VAL A 77 -6.53 -23.62 22.66
CA VAL A 77 -7.37 -24.76 22.29
C VAL A 77 -8.65 -24.72 23.11
N PHE A 78 -9.80 -24.72 22.44
CA PHE A 78 -11.11 -24.80 23.06
C PHE A 78 -11.62 -26.24 22.98
N ASN A 79 -12.08 -26.77 24.11
CA ASN A 79 -12.69 -28.09 24.18
C ASN A 79 -14.22 -27.97 24.13
N ASN A 80 -14.82 -28.36 23.01
CA ASN A 80 -16.26 -28.48 22.83
C ASN A 80 -16.70 -29.95 22.59
N THR A 81 -15.89 -30.94 22.97
CA THR A 81 -16.17 -32.37 22.70
C THR A 81 -17.32 -32.93 23.54
N GLY A 82 -17.75 -32.20 24.58
CA GLY A 82 -18.80 -32.62 25.51
C GLY A 82 -18.28 -33.25 26.80
N GLN A 83 -16.96 -33.48 26.93
CA GLN A 83 -16.32 -34.09 28.10
C GLN A 83 -14.97 -33.44 28.41
N ASP A 84 -14.49 -33.60 29.64
CA ASP A 84 -13.14 -33.19 30.02
C ASP A 84 -12.12 -34.08 29.31
N ASN A 85 -11.11 -33.49 28.69
CA ASN A 85 -10.16 -34.22 27.86
C ASN A 85 -8.74 -33.69 28.02
N ASN A 86 -7.77 -34.58 27.78
CA ASN A 86 -6.39 -34.20 27.56
C ASN A 86 -6.14 -34.05 26.07
N PHE A 87 -5.44 -32.99 25.69
CA PHE A 87 -5.11 -32.67 24.31
C PHE A 87 -3.59 -32.63 24.13
N ASP A 88 -3.09 -33.29 23.10
CA ASP A 88 -1.75 -33.11 22.58
C ASP A 88 -1.80 -32.00 21.53
N VAL A 89 -1.19 -30.85 21.84
CA VAL A 89 -1.06 -29.73 20.91
C VAL A 89 0.32 -29.80 20.27
N THR A 90 0.39 -29.85 18.96
CA THR A 90 1.61 -29.97 18.17
C THR A 90 1.79 -28.75 17.28
N MET A 91 3.00 -28.23 17.20
CA MET A 91 3.39 -27.23 16.21
C MET A 91 4.57 -27.74 15.39
N GLU A 92 4.48 -27.63 14.08
CA GLU A 92 5.56 -27.85 13.13
C GLU A 92 5.78 -26.56 12.33
N ILE A 93 7.02 -26.32 11.93
CA ILE A 93 7.41 -25.11 11.20
C ILE A 93 8.22 -25.52 9.99
N ASP A 94 7.76 -25.08 8.82
CA ASP A 94 8.50 -25.15 7.56
C ASP A 94 8.97 -23.75 7.15
N GLY A 95 10.19 -23.66 6.58
CA GLY A 95 10.79 -22.39 6.15
C GLY A 95 11.84 -21.84 7.12
N PRO A 96 12.24 -20.56 7.00
CA PRO A 96 13.36 -19.98 7.74
C PRO A 96 12.98 -19.57 9.17
N ALA A 97 12.47 -20.53 9.94
CA ALA A 97 12.23 -20.41 11.37
C ALA A 97 12.19 -21.80 12.01
N ARG A 98 12.42 -21.87 13.31
CA ARG A 98 12.43 -23.14 14.05
C ARG A 98 11.84 -23.00 15.44
N LEU A 99 11.22 -24.09 15.90
CA LEU A 99 10.83 -24.21 17.30
C LEU A 99 12.09 -24.38 18.16
N ILE A 100 12.14 -23.63 19.26
CA ILE A 100 13.13 -23.84 20.33
C ILE A 100 12.50 -24.40 21.60
N SER A 101 11.17 -24.39 21.71
CA SER A 101 10.41 -25.13 22.72
C SER A 101 10.13 -26.57 22.28
N LYS A 102 9.47 -27.35 23.14
CA LYS A 102 8.96 -28.68 22.77
C LYS A 102 7.94 -28.55 21.63
N LYS A 103 7.96 -29.53 20.72
CA LYS A 103 7.01 -29.68 19.61
C LYS A 103 5.59 -30.00 20.08
N VAL A 104 5.46 -30.80 21.13
CA VAL A 104 4.18 -31.23 21.70
C VAL A 104 4.01 -30.65 23.10
N VAL A 105 2.85 -30.06 23.36
CA VAL A 105 2.42 -29.53 24.67
C VAL A 105 1.12 -30.20 25.06
N GLN A 106 1.09 -30.80 26.25
CA GLN A 106 -0.09 -31.49 26.75
C GLN A 106 -0.93 -30.54 27.60
N LEU A 107 -2.23 -30.48 27.30
CA LEU A 107 -3.18 -29.63 28.02
C LEU A 107 -4.32 -30.48 28.56
N SER A 108 -4.67 -30.31 29.84
CA SER A 108 -5.93 -30.82 30.39
C SER A 108 -6.97 -29.72 30.31
N ILE A 109 -8.06 -29.95 29.58
CA ILE A 109 -9.07 -28.93 29.29
C ILE A 109 -10.45 -29.49 29.62
N ALA A 110 -11.13 -28.84 30.57
CA ALA A 110 -12.51 -29.16 30.90
C ALA A 110 -13.46 -28.89 29.72
N ASN A 111 -14.60 -29.56 29.69
CA ASN A 111 -15.64 -29.33 28.68
C ASN A 111 -16.11 -27.87 28.66
N ASN A 112 -16.28 -27.30 27.46
CA ASN A 112 -16.59 -25.89 27.21
C ASN A 112 -15.58 -24.90 27.83
N SER A 113 -14.34 -25.34 28.07
CA SER A 113 -13.24 -24.49 28.54
C SER A 113 -12.14 -24.38 27.48
N LYS A 114 -11.12 -23.58 27.77
CA LYS A 114 -9.95 -23.40 26.91
C LYS A 114 -8.66 -23.40 27.73
N SER A 115 -7.58 -23.81 27.09
CA SER A 115 -6.23 -23.69 27.64
C SER A 115 -5.26 -23.26 26.54
N VAL A 116 -4.04 -22.88 26.92
CA VAL A 116 -3.04 -22.31 26.01
C VAL A 116 -1.78 -23.15 26.01
N ALA A 117 -1.39 -23.65 24.85
CA ALA A 117 -0.07 -24.21 24.61
C ALA A 117 0.89 -23.09 24.23
N GLN A 118 1.96 -22.90 25.01
CA GLN A 118 2.98 -21.90 24.71
C GLN A 118 4.11 -22.51 23.87
N TYR A 119 4.50 -21.81 22.81
CA TYR A 119 5.62 -22.15 21.96
C TYR A 119 6.62 -20.99 21.90
N THR A 120 7.89 -21.35 21.81
CA THR A 120 8.96 -20.38 21.56
C THR A 120 9.60 -20.70 20.21
N ILE A 121 9.67 -19.69 19.35
CA ILE A 121 10.10 -19.77 17.95
C ILE A 121 11.31 -18.85 17.77
N LYS A 122 12.30 -19.30 16.99
CA LYS A 122 13.43 -18.50 16.54
C LYS A 122 13.35 -18.33 15.03
N ALA A 123 13.31 -17.09 14.56
CA ALA A 123 13.43 -16.79 13.14
C ALA A 123 14.90 -16.92 12.70
N ASP A 124 15.13 -17.53 11.55
CA ASP A 124 16.47 -17.56 10.95
C ASP A 124 16.76 -16.21 10.28
N ASP A 125 18.04 -15.88 10.07
CA ASP A 125 18.43 -14.61 9.44
C ASP A 125 18.04 -14.55 7.94
N LYS A 126 17.79 -15.71 7.34
CA LYS A 126 17.37 -15.84 5.95
C LYS A 126 15.90 -15.42 5.79
N PRO A 127 15.56 -14.49 4.89
CA PRO A 127 14.17 -14.14 4.64
C PRO A 127 13.46 -15.24 3.84
N GLY A 128 12.13 -15.27 3.95
CA GLY A 128 11.30 -16.22 3.21
C GLY A 128 9.94 -16.44 3.84
N LYS A 129 9.14 -17.29 3.20
CA LYS A 129 7.84 -17.73 3.71
C LYS A 129 8.04 -18.75 4.82
N VAL A 130 7.34 -18.57 5.94
CA VAL A 130 7.28 -19.52 7.06
C VAL A 130 5.87 -20.07 7.15
N VAL A 131 5.75 -21.39 7.28
CA VAL A 131 4.47 -22.10 7.41
C VAL A 131 4.43 -22.76 8.78
N PHE A 132 3.40 -22.45 9.55
CA PHE A 132 3.13 -23.03 10.86
C PHE A 132 2.00 -24.04 10.73
N ASN A 133 2.30 -25.31 10.94
CA ASN A 133 1.30 -26.39 10.95
C ASN A 133 0.98 -26.75 12.40
N ILE A 134 -0.23 -26.45 12.83
CA ILE A 134 -0.70 -26.62 14.21
C ILE A 134 -1.75 -27.71 14.24
N ALA A 135 -1.62 -28.64 15.18
CA ALA A 135 -2.60 -29.70 15.40
C ALA A 135 -2.97 -29.78 16.88
N ALA A 136 -4.23 -30.06 17.17
CA ALA A 136 -4.68 -30.40 18.52
C ALA A 136 -5.50 -31.69 18.44
N SER A 137 -5.10 -32.72 19.17
CA SER A 137 -5.78 -34.01 19.22
C SER A 137 -6.13 -34.41 20.64
N GLY A 138 -7.35 -34.88 20.87
CA GLY A 138 -7.83 -35.27 22.20
C GLY A 138 -9.31 -35.64 22.18
N GLY A 139 -9.73 -36.55 23.07
CA GLY A 139 -11.14 -36.98 23.14
C GLY A 139 -11.68 -37.68 21.89
N GLY A 140 -10.80 -38.29 21.09
CA GLY A 140 -11.17 -38.94 19.82
C GLY A 140 -11.34 -37.98 18.64
N GLU A 141 -11.05 -36.68 18.83
CA GLU A 141 -11.20 -35.63 17.84
C GLU A 141 -9.85 -35.01 17.50
N GLN A 142 -9.76 -34.36 16.34
CA GLN A 142 -8.59 -33.64 15.88
C GLN A 142 -8.98 -32.34 15.17
N ALA A 143 -8.21 -31.28 15.39
CA ALA A 143 -8.25 -30.04 14.61
C ALA A 143 -6.86 -29.76 14.04
N LEU A 144 -6.84 -29.13 12.86
CA LEU A 144 -5.64 -28.71 12.14
C LEU A 144 -5.80 -27.24 11.74
N GLU A 145 -4.73 -26.48 11.85
CA GLU A 145 -4.66 -25.09 11.41
C GLU A 145 -3.29 -24.84 10.76
N THR A 146 -3.28 -24.23 9.57
CA THR A 146 -2.04 -23.88 8.87
C THR A 146 -2.00 -22.38 8.66
N VAL A 147 -0.97 -21.74 9.21
CA VAL A 147 -0.80 -20.28 9.11
C VAL A 147 0.50 -19.97 8.40
N GLU A 148 0.43 -19.03 7.45
CA GLU A 148 1.57 -18.59 6.68
C GLU A 148 1.88 -17.13 7.00
N LEU A 149 3.15 -16.82 7.25
CA LEU A 149 3.61 -15.45 7.42
C LEU A 149 5.01 -15.26 6.83
N PRO A 150 5.40 -14.02 6.49
CA PRO A 150 6.74 -13.74 6.02
C PRO A 150 7.73 -13.61 7.18
N ASN A 151 8.88 -14.26 7.05
CA ASN A 151 10.14 -13.83 7.66
C ASN A 151 10.79 -12.80 6.73
N ARG A 152 10.74 -11.53 7.12
CA ARG A 152 11.24 -10.42 6.31
C ARG A 152 12.58 -9.90 6.84
N PRO A 153 13.42 -9.27 6.00
CA PRO A 153 14.60 -8.59 6.49
C PRO A 153 14.23 -7.54 7.55
N GLY A 154 15.02 -7.47 8.62
CA GLY A 154 14.90 -6.41 9.64
C GLY A 154 15.43 -5.05 9.16
N GLN A 155 16.00 -5.00 7.96
CA GLN A 155 16.60 -3.83 7.33
C GLN A 155 15.76 -3.36 6.13
N PRO A 156 15.77 -2.06 5.81
CA PRO A 156 15.06 -1.54 4.64
C PRO A 156 15.67 -2.04 3.33
N LEU A 157 14.86 -2.12 2.28
CA LEU A 157 15.34 -2.38 0.93
C LEU A 157 16.27 -1.24 0.49
N LEU A 158 17.48 -1.60 0.05
CA LEU A 158 18.43 -0.68 -0.53
C LEU A 158 18.48 -0.90 -2.04
N THR A 159 18.45 0.19 -2.80
CA THR A 159 18.56 0.16 -4.27
C THR A 159 19.75 1.00 -4.69
N LYS A 160 20.78 0.36 -5.24
CA LYS A 160 21.90 1.02 -5.91
C LYS A 160 21.63 1.01 -7.41
N HIS A 161 21.85 2.13 -8.09
CA HIS A 161 21.74 2.22 -9.55
C HIS A 161 22.95 2.95 -10.12
N GLY A 162 23.28 2.64 -11.36
CA GLY A 162 24.35 3.27 -12.11
C GLY A 162 23.99 3.33 -13.59
N SER A 163 24.66 4.21 -14.32
CA SER A 163 24.50 4.28 -15.76
C SER A 163 25.80 4.73 -16.41
N GLY A 164 25.98 4.38 -17.67
CA GLY A 164 27.15 4.73 -18.45
C GLY A 164 26.85 4.71 -19.94
N THR A 165 27.86 5.06 -20.74
CA THR A 165 27.78 4.97 -22.20
C THR A 165 29.02 4.23 -22.69
N VAL A 166 28.81 3.23 -23.54
CA VAL A 166 29.90 2.50 -24.21
C VAL A 166 29.95 2.96 -25.65
N LYS A 167 31.12 3.46 -26.09
CA LYS A 167 31.32 3.84 -27.49
C LYS A 167 31.59 2.60 -28.33
N SER A 168 31.26 2.66 -29.62
CA SER A 168 31.60 1.60 -30.56
C SER A 168 33.10 1.25 -30.50
N GLY A 169 33.42 -0.05 -30.48
CA GLY A 169 34.79 -0.54 -30.40
C GLY A 169 35.44 -0.44 -29.03
N THR A 170 34.71 -0.03 -27.98
CA THR A 170 35.20 0.00 -26.59
C THR A 170 34.45 -1.00 -25.73
N SER A 171 35.07 -1.42 -24.62
CA SER A 171 34.43 -2.23 -23.58
C SER A 171 34.24 -1.39 -22.31
N ALA A 172 33.23 -1.74 -21.52
CA ALA A 172 33.04 -1.22 -20.17
C ALA A 172 32.91 -2.38 -19.19
N HIS A 173 33.39 -2.16 -17.98
CA HIS A 173 33.22 -3.06 -16.85
C HIS A 173 32.13 -2.51 -15.94
N VAL A 174 31.27 -3.40 -15.42
CA VAL A 174 30.20 -3.03 -14.48
C VAL A 174 30.40 -3.86 -13.22
N ASP A 175 30.87 -3.20 -12.16
CA ASP A 175 31.03 -3.82 -10.85
C ASP A 175 29.66 -3.92 -10.16
N MET A 176 29.18 -5.15 -9.97
CA MET A 176 27.95 -5.40 -9.22
C MET A 176 28.26 -5.56 -7.74
N PRO A 177 27.59 -4.80 -6.85
CA PRO A 177 27.76 -4.95 -5.40
C PRO A 177 27.35 -6.36 -4.96
N THR A 178 28.12 -6.96 -4.05
CA THR A 178 27.84 -8.29 -3.49
C THR A 178 27.51 -8.25 -1.99
N ASP A 179 27.46 -7.04 -1.41
CA ASP A 179 27.20 -6.78 0.01
C ASP A 179 25.69 -6.80 0.32
N TRP A 180 24.98 -7.82 -0.17
CA TRP A 180 23.53 -7.98 0.01
C TRP A 180 23.22 -9.13 0.97
N LEU A 181 22.02 -9.08 1.56
CA LEU A 181 21.49 -10.21 2.30
C LEU A 181 21.13 -11.33 1.33
N GLU A 182 21.67 -12.53 1.56
CA GLU A 182 21.51 -13.68 0.66
C GLU A 182 20.03 -13.99 0.36
N GLY A 183 19.71 -14.17 -0.92
CA GLY A 183 18.36 -14.47 -1.40
C GLY A 183 17.44 -13.24 -1.50
N THR A 184 17.98 -12.03 -1.32
CA THR A 184 17.24 -10.76 -1.51
C THR A 184 17.73 -9.93 -2.68
N GLU A 185 18.87 -10.30 -3.26
CA GLU A 185 19.49 -9.61 -4.37
C GLU A 185 18.69 -9.77 -5.68
N GLU A 186 18.43 -8.63 -6.33
CA GLU A 186 17.85 -8.55 -7.67
C GLU A 186 18.80 -7.68 -8.50
N TYR A 187 19.36 -8.23 -9.57
CA TYR A 187 20.23 -7.49 -10.50
C TYR A 187 19.53 -7.30 -11.84
N ASP A 188 19.58 -6.07 -12.35
CA ASP A 188 19.01 -5.71 -13.63
C ASP A 188 20.04 -4.88 -14.43
N LEU A 189 20.32 -5.32 -15.67
CA LEU A 189 21.22 -4.63 -16.60
C LEU A 189 20.45 -4.33 -17.90
N LYS A 190 20.23 -3.05 -18.17
CA LYS A 190 19.57 -2.58 -19.40
C LYS A 190 20.55 -1.94 -20.35
N ILE A 191 20.55 -2.41 -21.60
CA ILE A 191 21.39 -1.87 -22.67
C ILE A 191 20.45 -1.30 -23.74
N SER A 192 20.66 -0.05 -24.11
CA SER A 192 19.88 0.62 -25.14
C SER A 192 20.72 1.65 -25.87
N SER A 193 20.42 1.89 -27.14
CA SER A 193 20.94 3.01 -27.91
C SER A 193 20.27 4.35 -27.53
N MET A 194 19.19 4.32 -26.74
CA MET A 194 18.47 5.52 -26.28
C MET A 194 19.07 6.04 -24.96
N PRO A 195 19.48 7.32 -24.88
CA PRO A 195 20.03 7.91 -23.65
C PRO A 195 19.05 7.89 -22.47
N THR A 196 17.74 7.86 -22.71
CA THR A 196 16.70 7.86 -21.67
C THR A 196 16.72 6.62 -20.78
N VAL A 197 17.37 5.53 -21.20
CA VAL A 197 17.54 4.33 -20.36
C VAL A 197 18.27 4.63 -19.06
N GLN A 198 19.07 5.70 -18.99
CA GLN A 198 19.77 6.13 -17.77
C GLN A 198 18.80 6.52 -16.64
N LEU A 199 17.56 6.90 -16.97
CA LEU A 199 16.52 7.24 -15.99
C LEU A 199 15.82 6.02 -15.38
N SER A 200 16.12 4.81 -15.88
CA SER A 200 15.36 3.61 -15.53
C SER A 200 15.36 3.30 -14.05
N GLY A 201 16.52 3.42 -13.38
CA GLY A 201 16.63 3.16 -11.94
C GLY A 201 15.76 4.11 -11.12
N SER A 202 15.79 5.41 -11.44
CA SER A 202 14.97 6.41 -10.75
C SER A 202 13.47 6.20 -10.97
N ILE A 203 13.06 5.90 -12.21
CA ILE A 203 11.65 5.61 -12.53
C ILE A 203 11.20 4.33 -11.81
N GLN A 204 12.00 3.27 -11.83
CA GLN A 204 11.67 2.01 -11.16
C GLN A 204 11.51 2.20 -9.65
N TYR A 205 12.40 2.97 -9.03
CA TYR A 205 12.31 3.33 -7.61
C TYR A 205 11.00 4.05 -7.29
N LEU A 206 10.67 5.12 -8.04
CA LEU A 206 9.45 5.89 -7.83
C LEU A 206 8.18 5.05 -8.00
N LEU A 207 8.17 4.13 -8.96
CA LEU A 207 7.02 3.26 -9.23
C LEU A 207 6.83 2.15 -8.17
N ARG A 208 7.90 1.64 -7.55
CA ARG A 208 7.84 0.63 -6.47
C ARG A 208 7.67 1.22 -5.07
N TYR A 209 7.76 2.54 -4.92
CA TYR A 209 7.73 3.16 -3.61
C TYR A 209 6.38 2.89 -2.88
N PRO A 210 6.41 2.32 -1.65
CA PRO A 210 5.22 1.70 -1.06
C PRO A 210 4.32 2.66 -0.27
N TYR A 211 4.80 3.87 0.01
CA TYR A 211 4.09 4.81 0.86
C TYR A 211 3.27 5.83 0.05
N GLY A 212 2.32 6.47 0.73
CA GLY A 212 1.23 7.19 0.09
C GLY A 212 1.06 8.65 0.49
N CYS A 213 2.08 9.33 1.04
CA CYS A 213 2.07 10.78 1.25
C CYS A 213 1.72 11.52 -0.03
N MET A 214 1.37 12.81 0.09
CA MET A 214 1.24 13.71 -1.06
C MET A 214 2.50 13.70 -1.94
N GLU A 215 3.69 13.91 -1.35
CA GLU A 215 4.94 13.92 -2.11
C GLU A 215 5.14 12.63 -2.89
N GLN A 216 5.00 11.49 -2.23
CA GLN A 216 5.28 10.17 -2.79
C GLN A 216 4.28 9.83 -3.89
N THR A 217 3.00 10.18 -3.68
CA THR A 217 1.94 10.04 -4.68
C THR A 217 2.28 10.83 -5.93
N VAL A 218 2.59 12.12 -5.79
CA VAL A 218 2.92 12.99 -6.94
C VAL A 218 4.20 12.54 -7.64
N SER A 219 5.24 12.19 -6.88
CA SER A 219 6.53 11.75 -7.42
C SER A 219 6.42 10.43 -8.20
N ARG A 220 5.49 9.54 -7.83
CA ARG A 220 5.17 8.33 -8.61
C ARG A 220 4.42 8.62 -9.91
N LEU A 221 3.61 9.67 -9.95
CA LEU A 221 2.76 9.99 -11.10
C LEU A 221 3.49 10.78 -12.21
N PHE A 222 4.47 11.62 -11.87
CA PHE A 222 5.23 12.38 -12.88
C PHE A 222 5.90 11.52 -13.96
N PRO A 223 6.60 10.41 -13.61
CA PRO A 223 7.14 9.49 -14.60
C PRO A 223 6.08 8.91 -15.52
N LEU A 224 4.89 8.61 -14.99
CA LEU A 224 3.79 8.11 -15.80
C LEU A 224 3.35 9.16 -16.82
N LEU A 225 3.27 10.43 -16.42
CA LEU A 225 2.83 11.51 -17.29
C LEU A 225 3.70 11.73 -18.53
N TYR A 226 5.04 11.64 -18.38
CA TYR A 226 5.98 12.03 -19.44
C TYR A 226 6.85 10.90 -20.00
N PHE A 227 6.99 9.80 -19.26
CA PHE A 227 7.85 8.67 -19.62
C PHE A 227 7.05 7.38 -19.67
N ASN A 228 5.78 7.43 -20.09
CA ASN A 228 4.89 6.28 -20.11
C ASN A 228 5.48 5.03 -20.77
N ASP A 229 5.98 5.16 -22.00
CA ASP A 229 6.47 4.02 -22.75
C ASP A 229 7.69 3.39 -22.06
N LEU A 230 8.55 4.23 -21.48
CA LEU A 230 9.65 3.78 -20.66
C LEU A 230 9.15 3.14 -19.36
N ALA A 231 8.18 3.72 -18.66
CA ALA A 231 7.59 3.15 -17.45
C ALA A 231 6.94 1.78 -17.70
N LYS A 232 6.19 1.63 -18.81
CA LYS A 232 5.60 0.37 -19.26
C LYS A 232 6.65 -0.68 -19.61
N PHE A 233 7.71 -0.27 -20.32
CA PHE A 233 8.83 -1.14 -20.63
C PHE A 233 9.56 -1.61 -19.36
N LEU A 234 9.73 -0.72 -18.38
CA LEU A 234 10.48 -1.01 -17.17
C LEU A 234 9.70 -1.85 -16.16
N GLN A 235 8.40 -1.60 -15.99
CA GLN A 235 7.55 -2.27 -15.01
C GLN A 235 6.16 -2.58 -15.56
N PRO A 236 6.03 -3.53 -16.50
CA PRO A 236 4.75 -3.90 -17.08
C PRO A 236 3.76 -4.44 -16.03
N GLU A 237 4.27 -5.09 -14.98
CA GLU A 237 3.45 -5.71 -13.92
C GLU A 237 2.68 -4.69 -13.08
N ILE A 238 3.23 -3.49 -12.86
CA ILE A 238 2.55 -2.42 -12.10
C ILE A 238 1.26 -2.01 -12.80
N PHE A 239 1.18 -2.17 -14.12
CA PHE A 239 0.01 -1.78 -14.86
C PHE A 239 -1.12 -2.82 -14.71
N GLY A 240 -0.84 -4.09 -14.40
CA GLY A 240 -1.86 -5.09 -14.02
C GLY A 240 -3.00 -5.24 -15.04
N GLY A 241 -2.71 -4.99 -16.33
CA GLY A 241 -3.70 -4.93 -17.41
C GLY A 241 -4.51 -3.62 -17.49
N LYS A 242 -4.41 -2.74 -16.49
CA LYS A 242 -4.96 -1.37 -16.51
C LYS A 242 -3.93 -0.43 -17.14
N GLY A 243 -4.38 0.47 -18.02
CA GLY A 243 -3.49 1.47 -18.63
C GLY A 243 -2.94 2.49 -17.63
N GLN A 244 -1.91 3.23 -18.04
CA GLN A 244 -1.36 4.38 -17.31
C GLN A 244 -2.44 5.37 -16.85
N ASP A 245 -3.42 5.64 -17.72
CA ASP A 245 -4.47 6.62 -17.51
C ASP A 245 -5.28 6.32 -16.25
N TYR A 246 -5.52 5.04 -15.96
CA TYR A 246 -6.17 4.62 -14.71
C TYR A 246 -5.39 5.11 -13.49
N TYR A 247 -4.08 4.90 -13.44
CA TYR A 247 -3.25 5.30 -12.31
C TYR A 247 -3.13 6.82 -12.17
N ILE A 248 -3.12 7.55 -13.29
CA ILE A 248 -3.10 9.01 -13.25
C ILE A 248 -4.44 9.55 -12.74
N ASN A 249 -5.57 9.02 -13.21
CA ASN A 249 -6.89 9.45 -12.76
C ASN A 249 -7.11 9.14 -11.27
N GLU A 250 -6.75 7.94 -10.81
CA GLU A 250 -6.78 7.59 -9.38
C GLU A 250 -5.84 8.48 -8.56
N GLY A 251 -4.67 8.80 -9.10
CA GLY A 251 -3.71 9.72 -8.51
C GLY A 251 -4.27 11.14 -8.35
N ILE A 252 -4.91 11.68 -9.38
CA ILE A 252 -5.58 12.99 -9.36
C ILE A 252 -6.71 12.99 -8.32
N ALA A 253 -7.56 11.96 -8.32
CA ALA A 253 -8.63 11.82 -7.34
C ALA A 253 -8.08 11.79 -5.91
N LYS A 254 -7.04 11.00 -5.66
CA LYS A 254 -6.36 10.94 -4.37
C LYS A 254 -5.77 12.29 -3.96
N ILE A 255 -5.10 13.00 -4.87
CA ILE A 255 -4.56 14.35 -4.60
C ILE A 255 -5.70 15.30 -4.18
N ALA A 256 -6.83 15.27 -4.89
CA ALA A 256 -7.99 16.11 -4.57
C ALA A 256 -8.53 15.86 -3.15
N THR A 257 -8.54 14.61 -2.67
CA THR A 257 -8.99 14.29 -1.29
C THR A 257 -8.10 14.83 -0.18
N MET A 258 -6.88 15.29 -0.51
CA MET A 258 -5.95 15.92 0.43
C MET A 258 -5.96 17.45 0.35
N GLN A 259 -6.84 18.05 -0.45
CA GLN A 259 -6.98 19.50 -0.54
C GLN A 259 -7.78 20.05 0.65
N LEU A 260 -7.23 21.08 1.28
CA LEU A 260 -7.87 21.81 2.38
C LEU A 260 -8.78 22.92 1.85
N PRO A 261 -9.71 23.45 2.66
CA PRO A 261 -10.59 24.55 2.26
C PRO A 261 -9.85 25.81 1.78
N SER A 262 -8.64 26.04 2.29
CA SER A 262 -7.74 27.12 1.85
C SER A 262 -7.22 26.91 0.42
N GLY A 263 -7.33 25.72 -0.16
CA GLY A 263 -6.74 25.34 -1.45
C GLY A 263 -5.29 24.85 -1.39
N SER A 264 -4.66 24.89 -0.20
CA SER A 264 -3.43 24.16 0.06
C SER A 264 -3.71 22.67 0.24
N PHE A 265 -2.67 21.85 0.28
CA PHE A 265 -2.77 20.41 0.49
C PHE A 265 -2.13 19.98 1.81
N SER A 266 -2.73 19.01 2.47
CA SER A 266 -2.12 18.29 3.58
C SER A 266 -1.08 17.27 3.05
N LEU A 267 -0.19 16.82 3.94
CA LEU A 267 0.79 15.78 3.57
C LEU A 267 0.16 14.38 3.52
N TRP A 268 -0.88 14.15 4.30
CA TRP A 268 -1.54 12.86 4.47
C TRP A 268 -3.06 12.99 4.31
N LEU A 269 -3.70 11.92 3.85
CA LEU A 269 -5.15 11.76 3.83
C LEU A 269 -5.73 12.03 5.23
N GLY A 270 -6.79 12.84 5.29
CA GLY A 270 -7.43 13.25 6.54
C GLY A 270 -6.66 14.29 7.37
N GLY A 271 -5.49 14.75 6.90
CA GLY A 271 -4.75 15.83 7.56
C GLY A 271 -5.49 17.17 7.47
N SER A 272 -5.43 17.97 8.53
CA SER A 272 -6.02 19.32 8.61
C SER A 272 -5.01 20.44 8.36
N GLU A 273 -3.72 20.13 8.46
CA GLU A 273 -2.66 21.14 8.40
C GLU A 273 -2.07 21.30 6.99
N PRO A 274 -1.88 22.55 6.54
CA PRO A 274 -1.30 22.82 5.23
C PRO A 274 0.19 22.45 5.22
N HIS A 275 0.61 21.73 4.19
CA HIS A 275 2.02 21.48 3.92
C HIS A 275 2.48 22.28 2.71
N LEU A 276 3.21 23.38 2.94
CA LEU A 276 3.51 24.40 1.92
C LEU A 276 4.21 23.83 0.68
N TRP A 277 5.31 23.10 0.84
CA TRP A 277 6.06 22.57 -0.31
C TRP A 277 5.25 21.53 -1.10
N ALA A 278 4.66 20.56 -0.41
CA ALA A 278 3.78 19.54 -1.00
C ALA A 278 2.58 20.17 -1.73
N SER A 279 2.06 21.30 -1.25
CA SER A 279 0.99 22.04 -1.94
C SER A 279 1.45 22.56 -3.30
N ILE A 280 2.68 23.11 -3.39
CA ILE A 280 3.26 23.53 -4.67
C ILE A 280 3.50 22.32 -5.58
N TRP A 281 4.03 21.23 -5.04
CA TRP A 281 4.34 20.03 -5.80
C TRP A 281 3.09 19.36 -6.40
N ALA A 282 2.03 19.22 -5.59
CA ALA A 282 0.74 18.72 -6.04
C ALA A 282 0.14 19.62 -7.12
N THR A 283 0.15 20.94 -6.90
CA THR A 283 -0.38 21.89 -7.89
C THR A 283 0.43 21.84 -9.19
N HIS A 284 1.75 21.69 -9.12
CA HIS A 284 2.60 21.53 -10.30
C HIS A 284 2.16 20.31 -11.12
N PHE A 285 1.95 19.16 -10.46
CA PHE A 285 1.45 17.98 -11.15
C PHE A 285 0.07 18.20 -11.78
N LEU A 286 -0.88 18.80 -11.06
CA LEU A 286 -2.22 19.08 -11.60
C LEU A 286 -2.18 20.00 -12.82
N VAL A 287 -1.29 20.99 -12.83
CA VAL A 287 -1.05 21.87 -13.99
C VAL A 287 -0.52 21.09 -15.18
N GLU A 288 0.48 20.23 -14.97
CA GLU A 288 1.05 19.42 -16.05
C GLU A 288 0.07 18.37 -16.56
N ALA A 289 -0.71 17.75 -15.67
CA ALA A 289 -1.75 16.78 -16.01
C ALA A 289 -2.82 17.40 -16.94
N ARG A 290 -3.32 18.59 -16.60
CA ARG A 290 -4.27 19.32 -17.47
C ARG A 290 -3.70 19.64 -18.84
N LYS A 291 -2.42 20.03 -18.92
CA LYS A 291 -1.79 20.38 -20.21
C LYS A 291 -1.71 19.23 -21.19
N VAL A 292 -1.54 18.00 -20.68
CA VAL A 292 -1.49 16.81 -21.52
C VAL A 292 -2.85 16.12 -21.65
N GLY A 293 -3.93 16.77 -21.20
CA GLY A 293 -5.32 16.39 -21.47
C GLY A 293 -6.04 15.61 -20.37
N TYR A 294 -5.44 15.41 -19.19
CA TYR A 294 -6.14 14.76 -18.08
C TYR A 294 -7.15 15.71 -17.42
N GLU A 295 -8.29 15.15 -17.05
CA GLU A 295 -9.33 15.88 -16.34
C GLU A 295 -8.92 16.10 -14.88
N VAL A 296 -8.86 17.36 -14.50
CA VAL A 296 -8.76 17.80 -13.09
C VAL A 296 -9.96 18.71 -12.87
N SER A 297 -10.71 18.52 -11.79
CA SER A 297 -11.87 19.39 -11.49
C SER A 297 -11.46 20.87 -11.38
N ASP A 298 -12.29 21.76 -11.94
CA ASP A 298 -12.08 23.21 -11.85
C ASP A 298 -12.04 23.71 -10.40
N ASP A 299 -12.89 23.18 -9.54
CA ASP A 299 -12.90 23.55 -8.11
C ASP A 299 -11.53 23.26 -7.45
N VAL A 300 -10.98 22.07 -7.70
CA VAL A 300 -9.68 21.66 -7.15
C VAL A 300 -8.56 22.53 -7.72
N TYR A 301 -8.57 22.72 -9.04
CA TYR A 301 -7.54 23.46 -9.75
C TYR A 301 -7.52 24.93 -9.35
N ASP A 302 -8.67 25.61 -9.36
CA ASP A 302 -8.75 27.04 -9.10
C ASP A 302 -8.40 27.36 -7.64
N LYS A 303 -8.81 26.52 -6.69
CA LYS A 303 -8.38 26.63 -5.29
C LYS A 303 -6.86 26.49 -5.15
N ALA A 304 -6.26 25.51 -5.83
CA ALA A 304 -4.81 25.28 -5.81
C ALA A 304 -4.04 26.47 -6.41
N ILE A 305 -4.47 26.99 -7.56
CA ILE A 305 -3.90 28.18 -8.21
C ILE A 305 -4.06 29.42 -7.32
N GLY A 306 -5.24 29.61 -6.73
CA GLY A 306 -5.50 30.70 -5.79
C GLY A 306 -4.57 30.65 -4.57
N ASN A 307 -4.31 29.44 -4.06
CA ASN A 307 -3.34 29.24 -2.99
C ASN A 307 -1.91 29.60 -3.43
N LEU A 308 -1.45 29.16 -4.59
CA LEU A 308 -0.12 29.52 -5.10
C LEU A 308 0.03 31.02 -5.33
N ASN A 309 -1.02 31.71 -5.80
CA ASN A 309 -1.00 33.16 -5.97
C ASN A 309 -0.75 33.86 -4.62
N ARG A 310 -1.44 33.45 -3.55
CA ARG A 310 -1.18 33.97 -2.19
C ARG A 310 0.24 33.65 -1.74
N MET A 311 0.69 32.40 -1.87
CA MET A 311 2.04 31.98 -1.46
C MET A 311 3.14 32.76 -2.20
N SER A 312 2.97 33.05 -3.49
CA SER A 312 3.97 33.80 -4.27
C SER A 312 4.14 35.26 -3.80
N LYS A 313 3.08 35.85 -3.20
CA LYS A 313 3.04 37.22 -2.69
C LYS A 313 3.41 37.33 -1.21
N ASP A 314 3.40 36.22 -0.48
CA ASP A 314 3.63 36.20 0.97
C ASP A 314 5.13 36.39 1.29
N ALA A 315 5.48 37.58 1.77
CA ALA A 315 6.83 37.93 2.17
C ALA A 315 7.32 37.14 3.40
N SER A 316 6.42 36.59 4.24
CA SER A 316 6.82 35.75 5.39
C SER A 316 7.48 34.44 4.95
N LEU A 317 7.23 33.99 3.71
CA LEU A 317 7.86 32.83 3.08
C LEU A 317 9.26 33.13 2.51
N GLU A 318 9.81 34.31 2.77
CA GLU A 318 11.23 34.60 2.54
C GLU A 318 12.14 33.93 3.56
N ASN A 319 11.60 33.51 4.72
CA ASN A 319 12.27 32.59 5.61
C ASN A 319 12.50 31.29 4.83
N ASN A 320 13.77 31.02 4.49
CA ASN A 320 14.25 30.06 3.48
C ASN A 320 14.51 30.64 2.06
N ARG A 321 14.99 31.89 2.00
CA ARG A 321 15.54 32.57 0.81
C ARG A 321 14.54 32.79 -0.32
N GLY A 322 13.23 32.78 -0.02
CA GLY A 322 12.16 32.99 -1.01
C GLY A 322 11.93 31.82 -1.97
N VAL A 323 12.52 30.66 -1.70
CA VAL A 323 12.49 29.48 -2.58
C VAL A 323 11.06 28.97 -2.85
N LEU A 324 10.20 28.94 -1.84
CA LEU A 324 8.80 28.53 -2.01
C LEU A 324 8.02 29.54 -2.87
N ARG A 325 8.33 30.83 -2.74
CA ARG A 325 7.71 31.90 -3.55
C ARG A 325 8.10 31.76 -5.01
N ILE A 326 9.39 31.51 -5.27
CA ILE A 326 9.91 31.24 -6.62
C ILE A 326 9.24 30.00 -7.22
N TYR A 327 9.14 28.90 -6.46
CA TYR A 327 8.54 27.69 -6.99
C TYR A 327 7.04 27.84 -7.26
N ALA A 328 6.30 28.50 -6.36
CA ALA A 328 4.89 28.83 -6.61
C ALA A 328 4.72 29.69 -7.87
N ALA A 329 5.56 30.71 -8.06
CA ALA A 329 5.53 31.55 -9.26
C ALA A 329 5.87 30.77 -10.53
N TYR A 330 6.85 29.86 -10.48
CA TYR A 330 7.17 28.97 -11.59
C TYR A 330 5.97 28.13 -12.03
N VAL A 331 5.24 27.54 -11.08
CA VAL A 331 4.04 26.76 -11.37
C VAL A 331 2.92 27.64 -11.92
N LEU A 332 2.71 28.84 -11.37
CA LEU A 332 1.74 29.81 -11.90
C LEU A 332 2.08 30.24 -13.34
N ALA A 333 3.37 30.43 -13.66
CA ALA A 333 3.81 30.77 -15.01
C ALA A 333 3.51 29.61 -15.97
N LYS A 334 3.80 28.38 -15.55
CA LYS A 334 3.42 27.17 -16.29
C LYS A 334 1.91 27.07 -16.50
N ALA A 335 1.10 27.53 -15.56
CA ALA A 335 -0.36 27.56 -15.68
C ALA A 335 -0.89 28.72 -16.55
N GLY A 336 -0.04 29.67 -16.97
CA GLY A 336 -0.48 30.90 -17.64
C GLY A 336 -1.29 31.84 -16.72
N LYS A 337 -1.10 31.72 -15.39
CA LYS A 337 -1.84 32.46 -14.35
C LYS A 337 -0.94 33.38 -13.51
N LEU A 338 0.33 33.52 -13.88
CA LEU A 338 1.27 34.37 -13.14
C LEU A 338 1.07 35.85 -13.44
N ASP A 339 0.96 36.66 -12.38
CA ASP A 339 0.90 38.11 -12.45
C ASP A 339 2.31 38.71 -12.62
N LYS A 340 2.47 39.66 -13.57
CA LYS A 340 3.74 40.34 -13.85
C LYS A 340 4.31 41.08 -12.63
N SER A 341 3.47 41.55 -11.71
CA SER A 341 3.90 42.21 -10.47
C SER A 341 4.71 41.27 -9.54
N ILE A 342 4.37 39.98 -9.51
CA ILE A 342 5.09 38.97 -8.74
C ILE A 342 6.51 38.79 -9.30
N VAL A 343 6.66 38.76 -10.63
CA VAL A 343 7.97 38.61 -11.29
C VAL A 343 8.90 39.77 -10.92
N ASN A 344 8.39 41.00 -10.92
CA ASN A 344 9.17 42.17 -10.55
C ASN A 344 9.64 42.12 -9.09
N ASN A 345 8.79 41.62 -8.18
CA ASN A 345 9.20 41.43 -6.79
C ASN A 345 10.24 40.31 -6.62
N LEU A 346 10.09 39.19 -7.33
CA LEU A 346 11.05 38.07 -7.26
C LEU A 346 12.44 38.43 -7.81
N LYS A 347 12.53 39.38 -8.76
CA LYS A 347 13.80 39.91 -9.28
C LYS A 347 14.62 40.66 -8.21
N LEU A 348 13.99 41.09 -7.11
CA LEU A 348 14.67 41.78 -6.01
C LEU A 348 15.34 40.82 -5.02
N LEU A 349 15.08 39.51 -5.14
CA LEU A 349 15.71 38.50 -4.27
C LEU A 349 17.21 38.41 -4.54
N ASN A 350 17.99 38.21 -3.48
CA ASN A 350 19.42 37.96 -3.61
C ASN A 350 19.67 36.57 -4.25
N ILE A 351 20.07 36.56 -5.52
CA ILE A 351 20.25 35.35 -6.32
C ILE A 351 21.44 34.51 -5.82
N GLU A 352 22.47 35.12 -5.25
CA GLU A 352 23.70 34.43 -4.85
C GLU A 352 23.48 33.42 -3.73
N VAL A 353 22.49 33.68 -2.87
CA VAL A 353 22.14 32.77 -1.77
C VAL A 353 21.17 31.68 -2.22
N LEU A 354 20.61 31.72 -3.43
CA LEU A 354 19.66 30.72 -3.90
C LEU A 354 20.37 29.41 -4.28
N PRO A 355 19.80 28.25 -3.88
CA PRO A 355 20.20 26.98 -4.45
C PRO A 355 20.14 26.99 -5.99
N VAL A 356 21.05 26.26 -6.64
CA VAL A 356 21.16 26.19 -8.12
C VAL A 356 19.81 25.92 -8.78
N TRP A 357 19.05 24.94 -8.28
CA TRP A 357 17.75 24.58 -8.84
C TRP A 357 16.71 25.71 -8.74
N SER A 358 16.73 26.51 -7.67
CA SER A 358 15.81 27.64 -7.49
C SER A 358 16.15 28.78 -8.45
N ARG A 359 17.44 28.99 -8.74
CA ARG A 359 17.88 29.94 -9.78
C ARG A 359 17.34 29.55 -11.16
N PHE A 360 17.36 28.26 -11.50
CA PHE A 360 16.77 27.77 -12.74
C PHE A 360 15.25 27.96 -12.78
N GLN A 361 14.54 27.69 -11.69
CA GLN A 361 13.10 27.96 -11.60
C GLN A 361 12.79 29.45 -11.80
N LEU A 362 13.55 30.34 -11.17
CA LEU A 362 13.39 31.78 -11.33
C LEU A 362 13.65 32.22 -12.78
N ALA A 363 14.74 31.75 -13.38
CA ALA A 363 15.08 32.06 -14.77
C ALA A 363 13.97 31.58 -15.74
N ALA A 364 13.48 30.35 -15.57
CA ALA A 364 12.38 29.81 -16.37
C ALA A 364 11.08 30.60 -16.18
N THR A 365 10.78 31.02 -14.95
CA THR A 365 9.62 31.88 -14.63
C THR A 365 9.68 33.21 -15.38
N ILE A 366 10.85 33.86 -15.38
CA ILE A 366 11.07 35.12 -16.09
C ILE A 366 10.95 34.91 -17.61
N ALA A 367 11.55 33.83 -18.14
CA ALA A 367 11.49 33.54 -19.57
C ALA A 367 10.06 33.31 -20.06
N MET A 368 9.25 32.53 -19.34
CA MET A 368 7.85 32.27 -19.69
C MET A 368 6.96 33.52 -19.67
N THR A 369 7.32 34.53 -18.86
CA THR A 369 6.53 35.77 -18.72
C THR A 369 7.03 36.92 -19.60
N SER A 370 8.24 36.81 -20.16
CA SER A 370 8.82 37.83 -21.05
C SER A 370 8.38 37.67 -22.51
N GLY A 371 7.76 36.53 -22.87
CA GLY A 371 7.24 36.24 -24.21
C GLY A 371 5.77 36.62 -24.45
N THR A 372 5.14 37.34 -23.51
CA THR A 372 3.75 37.84 -23.55
C THR A 372 3.70 39.32 -23.21
#